data_AF-S6TUS1-F1
#
_entry.id   AF-S6TUS1-F1
#
_cell.length_a   1.000
_cell.length_b   1.000
_cell.length_c   1.000
_cell.angle_alpha   90.00
_cell.angle_beta   90.00
_cell.angle_gamma   90.00
#
_symmetry.space_group_name_H-M   'P 1'
#
loop_
_entity.id
_entity.type
_entity.pdbx_description
1 polymer ?
#
loop_
_entity_poly.entity_id
_entity_poly.type
_entity_poly.pdbx_seq_one_letter_code
_entity_poly.pdbx_strand_id
1 'polypeptide(L)' 'MTHPDQKPWILGLTGGIGSGKSAAAQCFIDLGIDTVDADHAARWVVEPGRPALEQIAAHFGN' A
#
# COMPACT_ATOMS: atom_id res chain seq x y z
N MET A 1 -10.77 -7.89 -22.88
CA MET A 1 -12.13 -8.06 -22.35
C MET A 1 -12.05 -7.89 -20.83
N THR A 2 -12.19 -6.67 -20.33
CA THR A 2 -12.28 -6.39 -18.89
C THR A 2 -13.76 -6.38 -18.53
N HIS A 3 -14.19 -7.37 -17.73
CA HIS A 3 -15.55 -7.42 -17.19
C HIS A 3 -15.68 -6.38 -16.07
N PRO A 4 -16.51 -5.32 -16.21
CA PRO A 4 -16.58 -4.23 -15.24
C PRO A 4 -17.16 -4.64 -13.89
N ASP A 5 -17.83 -5.80 -13.80
CA ASP A 5 -18.49 -6.29 -12.59
C ASP A 5 -17.62 -7.26 -11.75
N GLN A 6 -16.39 -7.55 -12.16
CA GLN A 6 -15.51 -8.44 -11.40
C GLN A 6 -14.51 -7.66 -10.54
N LYS A 7 -14.61 -7.90 -9.23
CA LYS A 7 -13.62 -7.42 -8.26
C LYS A 7 -12.22 -7.92 -8.68
N PRO A 8 -11.20 -7.05 -8.70
CA PRO A 8 -9.85 -7.47 -9.05
C PRO A 8 -9.36 -8.55 -8.08
N TRP A 9 -8.59 -9.50 -8.60
CA TRP A 9 -7.89 -10.47 -7.77
C TRP A 9 -6.73 -9.78 -7.05
N ILE A 10 -6.59 -10.02 -5.75
CA ILE A 10 -5.63 -9.31 -4.90
C ILE A 10 -4.60 -10.29 -4.37
N LEU A 11 -3.32 -9.99 -4.62
CA LEU A 11 -2.16 -10.74 -4.10
C LEU A 11 -1.45 -9.91 -3.03
N GLY A 12 -1.34 -10.45 -1.82
CA GLY A 12 -0.51 -9.87 -0.77
C GLY A 12 0.95 -10.28 -0.93
N LEU A 13 1.83 -9.32 -1.23
CA LEU A 13 3.27 -9.56 -1.29
C LEU A 13 3.93 -9.20 0.05
N THR A 14 4.51 -10.18 0.74
CA THR A 14 5.17 -10.02 2.05
C THR A 14 6.58 -10.61 2.06
N GLY A 15 7.34 -10.34 3.12
CA GLY A 15 8.71 -10.82 3.31
C GLY A 15 9.46 -9.97 4.33
N GLY A 16 10.53 -10.51 4.91
CA GLY A 16 11.38 -9.79 5.86
C GLY A 16 12.16 -8.64 5.24
N ILE A 17 12.87 -7.87 6.08
CA ILE A 17 13.82 -6.85 5.64
C ILE A 17 14.94 -7.54 4.86
N GLY A 18 15.31 -7.00 3.69
CA GLY A 18 16.36 -7.57 2.84
C GLY A 18 15.94 -8.80 2.02
N SER A 19 14.68 -9.25 2.08
CA SER A 19 14.23 -10.46 1.37
C SER A 19 14.02 -10.29 -0.14
N GLY A 20 14.34 -9.12 -0.72
CA GLY A 20 14.11 -8.82 -2.13
C GLY A 20 12.65 -8.52 -2.49
N LYS A 21 11.78 -8.20 -1.52
CA LYS A 21 10.35 -7.93 -1.77
C LYS A 21 10.10 -6.82 -2.81
N SER A 22 10.84 -5.71 -2.73
CA SER A 22 10.72 -4.61 -3.70
C SER A 22 11.17 -5.05 -5.10
N ALA A 23 12.15 -5.95 -5.20
CA ALA A 23 12.56 -6.52 -6.49
C ALA A 23 11.47 -7.45 -7.06
N ALA A 24 10.86 -8.29 -6.22
CA ALA A 24 9.72 -9.11 -6.63
C ALA A 24 8.50 -8.26 -7.05
N ALA A 25 8.23 -7.16 -6.35
CA ALA A 25 7.18 -6.20 -6.72
C ALA A 25 7.46 -5.58 -8.10
N GLN A 26 8.72 -5.20 -8.37
CA GLN A 26 9.12 -4.66 -9.67
C GLN A 26 8.88 -5.65 -10.81
N CYS A 27 9.14 -6.95 -10.60
CA CYS A 27 8.83 -7.96 -11.60
C CYS A 27 7.34 -8.01 -11.97
N PHE A 28 6.42 -7.79 -11.01
CA PHE A 28 4.99 -7.71 -11.30
C PHE A 28 4.64 -6.44 -12.09
N ILE A 29 5.23 -5.30 -11.74
CA ILE A 29 5.05 -4.03 -12.46
C ILE A 29 5.51 -4.18 -13.92
N ASP A 30 6.66 -4.80 -14.14
CA ASP A 30 7.22 -5.01 -15.49
C ASP A 30 6.33 -5.93 -16.35
N LEU A 31 5.49 -6.76 -15.72
CA LEU A 31 4.47 -7.58 -16.38
C LEU A 31 3.14 -6.85 -16.59
N GLY A 32 3.06 -5.57 -16.22
CA GLY A 32 1.86 -4.74 -16.35
C GLY A 32 0.82 -4.94 -15.25
N ILE A 33 1.22 -5.46 -14.09
CA ILE A 33 0.33 -5.64 -12.93
C ILE A 33 0.43 -4.42 -12.04
N ASP A 34 -0.72 -3.83 -11.71
CA ASP A 34 -0.80 -2.70 -10.79
C ASP A 34 -0.36 -3.11 -9.38
N THR A 35 0.46 -2.25 -8.77
CA THR A 35 0.95 -2.44 -7.40
C THR A 35 0.41 -1.36 -6.46
N VAL A 36 0.01 -1.78 -5.26
CA VAL A 36 -0.34 -0.88 -4.16
C VAL A 36 0.72 -1.02 -3.06
N ASP A 37 1.44 0.07 -2.78
CA ASP A 37 2.44 0.12 -1.71
C ASP A 37 1.80 0.52 -0.37
N ALA A 38 1.81 -0.41 0.58
CA ALA A 38 1.23 -0.21 1.91
C ALA A 38 2.03 0.78 2.77
N ASP A 39 3.36 0.82 2.65
CA ASP A 39 4.21 1.74 3.41
C ASP A 39 3.98 3.18 2.94
N HIS A 40 3.85 3.36 1.63
CA HIS A 40 3.48 4.65 1.06
C HIS A 40 2.07 5.09 1.50
N ALA A 41 1.08 4.19 1.41
CA ALA A 41 -0.28 4.48 1.84
C ALA A 41 -0.35 4.83 3.34
N ALA A 42 0.39 4.11 4.19
CA ALA A 42 0.45 4.37 5.62
C ALA A 42 1.02 5.76 5.95
N ARG A 43 2.04 6.22 5.22
CA ARG A 43 2.57 7.59 5.36
C ARG A 43 1.58 8.63 4.87
N TRP A 44 0.96 8.37 3.71
CA TRP A 44 0.01 9.29 3.10
C TRP A 44 -1.18 9.57 4.00
N VAL A 45 -1.79 8.55 4.63
CA VAL A 45 -2.98 8.75 5.47
C VAL A 45 -2.72 9.60 6.71
N VAL A 46 -1.47 9.68 7.17
CA VAL A 46 -1.05 10.47 8.35
C VAL A 46 -0.33 11.77 7.98
N GLU A 47 -0.39 12.23 6.73
CA GLU A 47 0.11 13.55 6.37
C GLU A 47 -0.63 14.68 7.13
N PRO A 48 0.02 15.82 7.37
CA PRO A 48 -0.62 17.00 7.96
C PRO A 48 -1.93 17.38 7.24
N GLY A 49 -2.97 17.67 8.02
CA GLY A 49 -4.29 18.02 7.51
C GLY A 49 -5.20 16.82 7.21
N ARG A 50 -4.79 15.60 7.56
CA ARG A 50 -5.62 14.40 7.41
C ARG A 50 -6.24 13.93 8.71
N PRO A 51 -7.47 13.36 8.65
CA PRO A 51 -8.17 12.90 9.85
C PRO A 51 -7.40 11.86 10.66
N ALA A 52 -6.62 10.99 10.02
CA ALA A 52 -5.90 9.94 10.74
C ALA A 52 -4.81 10.51 11.65
N LEU A 53 -4.13 11.58 11.23
CA LEU A 53 -3.11 12.23 12.07
C LEU A 53 -3.74 12.87 13.31
N GLU A 54 -4.87 13.56 13.15
CA GLU A 54 -5.62 14.16 14.26
C GLU A 54 -6.09 13.10 15.27
N GLN A 55 -6.58 11.96 14.78
CA GLN A 55 -7.00 10.84 15.63
C GLN A 55 -5.84 10.22 16.41
N ILE A 56 -4.67 10.10 15.79
CA ILE A 56 -3.45 9.61 16.46
C ILE A 56 -3.06 10.58 17.58
N ALA A 57 -3.02 11.88 17.32
CA ALA A 57 -2.69 12.90 18.31
C ALA A 57 -3.70 12.95 19.47
N ALA A 58 -5.00 12.82 19.19
CA ALA A 58 -6.04 12.76 20.21
C ALA A 58 -5.89 11.55 21.16
N HIS A 59 -5.34 10.44 20.65
CA HIS A 59 -5.14 9.22 21.45
C HIS A 59 -3.82 9.24 22.23
N PHE A 60 -2.72 9.64 21.61
CA PHE A 60 -1.37 9.52 22.18
C PHE A 60 -0.81 10.83 22.78
N GLY A 61 -1.48 11.97 22.54
CA GLY A 61 -1.00 13.31 22.89
C GLY A 61 -0.29 14.00 21.72
N ASN A 62 -0.03 15.30 21.91
CA ASN A 62 0.78 16.12 21.00
C ASN A 62 2.26 16.09 21.39
#